data_AF-A0AAE1LHY0-F1
#
_entry.id   AF-A0AAE1LHY0-F1
#
_cell.length_a   1.000
_cell.length_b   1.000
_cell.length_c   1.000
_cell.angle_alpha   90.00
_cell.angle_beta   90.00
_cell.angle_gamma   90.00
#
_symmetry.space_group_name_H-M   'P 1'
#
loop_
_entity.id
_entity.type
_entity.pdbx_description
1 polymer ?
#
loop_
_entity_poly.entity_id
_entity_poly.type
_entity_poly.pdbx_seq_one_letter_code
_entity_poly.pdbx_strand_id
1 'polypeptide(L)'
;MGTGRVLRDRDLTTKPWIFYGPLRGVLKDGIFTNNGSTWEAHRTAITPAFHRQVLESYTEILKEESLKITNDISNFIGIDLDCREIMTRCTSIISVRTMFSSTIHKEDQTDVDVSASVQ
;
A
#
# COMPACT_ATOMS: atom_id res chain seq x y z
N MET A 1 -13.41 -14.47 29.92
CA MET A 1 -14.25 -14.26 28.71
C MET A 1 -13.32 -14.10 27.51
N GLY A 2 -13.32 -15.06 26.59
CA GLY A 2 -12.30 -15.15 25.53
C GLY A 2 -12.53 -14.14 24.40
N THR A 3 -11.56 -13.26 24.18
CA THR A 3 -11.50 -12.27 23.09
C THR A 3 -11.61 -12.89 21.70
N GLY A 4 -11.26 -14.17 21.53
CA GLY A 4 -11.36 -14.89 20.27
C GLY A 4 -12.79 -15.10 19.73
N ARG A 5 -13.84 -14.81 20.51
CA ARG A 5 -15.23 -14.93 20.06
C ARG A 5 -15.63 -13.80 19.11
N VAL A 6 -15.10 -12.58 19.31
CA VAL A 6 -15.45 -11.37 18.55
C VAL A 6 -15.06 -11.48 17.07
N LEU A 7 -13.89 -12.07 16.77
CA LEU A 7 -13.40 -12.20 15.40
C LEU A 7 -14.01 -13.38 14.62
N ARG A 8 -14.66 -14.32 15.31
CA ARG A 8 -15.31 -15.49 14.69
C ARG A 8 -16.81 -15.31 14.50
N ASP A 9 -17.40 -14.39 15.23
CA ASP A 9 -18.83 -14.13 15.19
C ASP A 9 -19.20 -13.35 13.93
N ARG A 10 -20.03 -13.96 13.08
CA ARG A 10 -20.42 -13.42 11.77
C ARG A 10 -21.30 -12.17 11.90
N ASP A 11 -22.01 -12.04 13.01
CA ASP A 11 -22.92 -10.91 13.24
C ASP A 11 -22.17 -9.69 13.82
N LEU A 12 -21.06 -9.91 14.53
CA LEU A 12 -20.21 -8.87 15.12
C LEU A 12 -19.08 -8.38 14.19
N THR A 13 -18.92 -9.02 13.02
CA THR A 13 -17.90 -8.64 12.00
C THR A 13 -18.43 -7.67 10.95
N THR A 14 -19.63 -7.11 11.17
CA THR A 14 -20.21 -6.10 10.30
C THR A 14 -19.37 -4.82 10.34
N LYS A 15 -18.97 -4.32 9.16
CA LYS A 15 -18.17 -3.11 9.03
C LYS A 15 -18.97 -1.89 9.52
N PRO A 16 -18.55 -1.21 10.60
CA PRO A 16 -19.36 -0.14 11.17
C PRO A 16 -19.45 1.05 10.23
N TRP A 17 -20.67 1.54 10.00
CA TRP A 17 -20.92 2.66 9.08
C TRP A 17 -20.09 3.91 9.40
N ILE A 18 -19.81 4.19 10.68
CA ILE A 18 -19.03 5.36 11.10
C ILE A 18 -17.63 5.41 10.49
N PHE A 19 -17.00 4.25 10.26
CA PHE A 19 -15.65 4.18 9.69
C PHE A 19 -15.66 4.06 8.15
N TYR A 20 -16.66 3.41 7.58
CA TYR A 20 -16.69 3.08 6.14
C TYR A 20 -17.66 3.93 5.31
N GLY A 21 -18.54 4.70 5.96
CA GLY A 21 -19.47 5.64 5.32
C GLY A 21 -18.77 6.64 4.40
N PRO A 22 -17.67 7.32 4.84
CA PRO A 22 -16.92 8.22 3.98
C PRO A 22 -16.32 7.53 2.74
N LEU A 23 -15.86 6.27 2.88
CA LEU A 23 -15.29 5.52 1.76
C LEU A 23 -16.34 5.10 0.72
N ARG A 24 -17.63 5.09 1.08
CA ARG A 24 -18.71 4.67 0.18
C ARG A 24 -18.91 5.64 -0.99
N GLY A 25 -18.54 6.91 -0.84
CA GLY A 25 -18.59 7.88 -1.95
C GLY A 25 -17.61 7.55 -3.09
N VAL A 26 -16.45 6.96 -2.76
CA VAL A 26 -15.38 6.64 -3.72
C VAL A 26 -15.46 5.18 -4.16
N LEU A 27 -15.59 4.26 -3.20
CA LEU A 27 -15.50 2.82 -3.44
C LEU A 27 -16.89 2.15 -3.62
N LYS A 28 -17.98 2.91 -3.50
CA LYS A 28 -19.37 2.41 -3.58
C LYS A 28 -19.55 1.11 -2.80
N ASP A 29 -20.06 0.05 -3.43
CA ASP A 29 -20.24 -1.27 -2.81
C ASP A 29 -19.01 -2.19 -3.01
N GLY A 30 -17.82 -1.64 -2.88
CA GLY A 30 -16.55 -2.36 -2.98
C GLY A 30 -16.21 -3.27 -1.79
N ILE A 31 -15.02 -3.87 -1.84
CA ILE A 31 -14.53 -4.83 -0.84
C ILE A 31 -14.41 -4.25 0.58
N PHE A 32 -14.21 -2.95 0.73
CA PHE A 32 -14.06 -2.34 2.06
C PHE A 32 -15.37 -1.81 2.63
N THR A 33 -16.42 -1.66 1.83
CA THR A 33 -17.66 -0.99 2.23
C THR A 33 -18.83 -1.99 2.33
N ASN A 34 -18.74 -3.12 1.62
CA ASN A 34 -19.77 -4.14 1.63
C ASN A 34 -19.54 -5.20 2.72
N ASN A 35 -20.63 -5.88 3.14
CA ASN A 35 -20.63 -6.92 4.18
C ASN A 35 -21.23 -8.23 3.62
N GLY A 36 -21.03 -9.34 4.34
CA GLY A 36 -21.67 -10.62 4.00
C GLY A 36 -21.21 -11.22 2.66
N SER A 37 -22.16 -11.73 1.87
CA SER A 37 -21.89 -12.51 0.65
C SER A 37 -21.22 -11.72 -0.46
N THR A 38 -21.53 -10.43 -0.63
CA THR A 38 -20.88 -9.60 -1.66
C THR A 38 -19.42 -9.33 -1.33
N TRP A 39 -19.11 -9.12 -0.04
CA TRP A 39 -17.72 -9.02 0.42
C TRP A 39 -16.94 -10.31 0.18
N GLU A 40 -17.57 -11.46 0.47
CA GLU A 40 -16.97 -12.78 0.27
C GLU A 40 -16.69 -13.07 -1.20
N ALA A 41 -17.62 -12.72 -2.09
CA ALA A 41 -17.44 -12.81 -3.54
C ALA A 41 -16.28 -11.93 -4.03
N HIS A 42 -16.22 -10.67 -3.59
CA HIS A 42 -15.12 -9.76 -3.95
C HIS A 42 -13.77 -10.24 -3.40
N ARG A 43 -13.71 -10.78 -2.18
CA ARG A 43 -12.47 -11.36 -1.64
C ARG A 43 -12.05 -12.61 -2.39
N THR A 44 -12.99 -13.47 -2.76
CA THR A 44 -12.70 -14.69 -3.53
C THR A 44 -12.07 -14.33 -4.87
N ALA A 45 -12.58 -13.29 -5.55
CA ALA A 45 -12.03 -12.82 -6.82
C ALA A 45 -10.60 -12.26 -6.69
N ILE A 46 -10.27 -11.59 -5.58
CA ILE A 46 -8.95 -10.93 -5.39
C ILE A 46 -7.90 -11.89 -4.81
N THR A 47 -8.30 -12.87 -3.99
CA THR A 47 -7.40 -13.85 -3.36
C THR A 47 -6.37 -14.48 -4.31
N PRO A 48 -6.70 -14.90 -5.54
CA PRO A 48 -5.69 -15.45 -6.45
C PRO A 48 -4.61 -14.44 -6.87
N ALA A 49 -4.81 -13.13 -6.78
CA ALA A 49 -3.74 -12.15 -7.03
C ALA A 49 -2.70 -12.08 -5.90
N PHE A 50 -2.99 -12.67 -4.73
CA PHE A 50 -2.13 -12.66 -3.55
C PHE A 50 -1.68 -14.07 -3.13
N HIS A 51 -1.73 -15.03 -4.06
CA HIS A 51 -1.18 -16.36 -3.80
C HIS A 51 0.36 -16.34 -3.81
N ARG A 52 0.99 -17.25 -3.05
CA ARG A 52 2.44 -17.26 -2.80
C ARG A 52 3.30 -17.12 -4.06
N GLN A 53 2.97 -17.81 -5.14
CA GLN A 53 3.77 -17.79 -6.38
C GLN A 53 3.75 -16.40 -7.05
N VAL A 54 2.67 -15.63 -6.93
CA VAL A 54 2.64 -14.22 -7.38
C VAL A 54 3.42 -13.32 -6.42
N LEU A 55 3.36 -13.57 -5.11
CA LEU A 55 4.16 -12.80 -4.14
C LEU A 55 5.67 -13.02 -4.31
N GLU A 56 6.08 -14.22 -4.74
CA GLU A 56 7.48 -14.54 -5.04
C GLU A 56 8.02 -13.66 -6.17
N SER A 57 7.22 -13.35 -7.21
CA SER A 57 7.66 -12.44 -8.28
C SER A 57 7.80 -10.99 -7.80
N TYR A 58 7.02 -10.56 -6.80
CA TYR A 58 7.15 -9.22 -6.21
C TYR A 58 8.42 -9.03 -5.38
N THR A 59 9.04 -10.12 -4.93
CA THR A 59 10.26 -10.06 -4.11
C THR A 59 11.42 -9.44 -4.89
N GLU A 60 11.49 -9.65 -6.20
CA GLU A 60 12.50 -9.05 -7.06
C GLU A 60 12.32 -7.52 -7.16
N ILE A 61 11.08 -7.06 -7.36
CA ILE A 61 10.74 -5.63 -7.42
C ILE A 61 11.04 -4.96 -6.07
N LEU A 62 10.67 -5.60 -4.96
CA LEU A 62 10.95 -5.12 -3.60
C LEU A 62 12.45 -4.97 -3.37
N LYS A 63 13.25 -5.97 -3.77
CA LYS A 63 14.70 -5.94 -3.65
C LYS A 63 15.30 -4.80 -4.46
N GLU A 64 14.88 -4.63 -5.72
CA GLU A 64 15.39 -3.59 -6.60
C GLU A 64 15.13 -2.18 -6.04
N GLU A 65 13.89 -1.88 -5.62
CA GLU A 65 13.55 -0.58 -5.05
C GLU A 65 14.22 -0.33 -3.70
N SER A 66 14.37 -1.37 -2.86
CA SER A 66 15.09 -1.26 -1.58
C SER A 66 16.57 -0.92 -1.78
N LEU A 67 17.22 -1.50 -2.79
CA LEU A 67 18.62 -1.20 -3.12
C LEU A 67 18.79 0.24 -3.63
N LYS A 68 17.86 0.74 -4.47
CA LYS A 68 17.88 2.14 -4.93
C LYS A 68 17.83 3.11 -3.76
N ILE A 69 16.90 2.90 -2.83
CA ILE A 69 16.76 3.76 -1.65
C ILE A 69 17.96 3.68 -0.73
N THR A 70 18.53 2.50 -0.54
CA THR A 70 19.73 2.34 0.30
C THR A 70 20.90 3.14 -0.29
N ASN A 71 21.07 3.13 -1.62
CA ASN A 71 22.06 3.96 -2.30
C ASN A 71 21.74 5.45 -2.14
N ASP A 72 20.49 5.86 -2.30
CA ASP A 72 20.08 7.26 -2.14
C ASP A 72 20.35 7.77 -0.72
N ILE A 73 20.01 6.97 0.31
CA ILE A 73 20.23 7.29 1.74
C ILE A 73 21.71 7.32 2.09
N SER A 74 22.55 6.48 1.45
CA SER A 74 23.98 6.46 1.70
C SER A 74 24.69 7.79 1.38
N ASN A 75 24.06 8.67 0.61
CA ASN A 75 24.58 10.01 0.33
C ASN A 75 24.34 11.01 1.48
N PHE A 76 23.50 10.67 2.47
CA PHE A 76 23.11 11.56 3.57
C PHE A 76 23.74 11.18 4.91
N ILE A 77 24.92 10.52 4.89
CA ILE A 77 25.62 10.09 6.12
C ILE A 77 25.97 11.31 6.99
N GLY A 78 25.43 11.32 8.22
CA GLY A 78 25.71 12.35 9.23
C GLY A 78 24.67 13.46 9.33
N ILE A 79 23.54 13.35 8.61
CA ILE A 79 22.42 14.31 8.63
C ILE A 79 21.18 13.62 9.16
N ASP A 80 20.38 14.30 9.99
CA ASP A 80 19.05 13.82 10.38
C ASP A 80 18.12 13.80 9.16
N LEU A 81 17.59 12.62 8.84
CA LEU A 81 16.77 12.39 7.65
C LEU A 81 15.33 12.04 8.05
N ASP A 82 14.36 12.78 7.51
CA ASP A 82 12.94 12.37 7.62
C ASP A 82 12.64 11.26 6.61
N CYS A 83 12.53 10.03 7.11
CA CYS A 83 12.23 8.86 6.30
C CYS A 83 10.79 8.84 5.75
N ARG A 84 9.87 9.69 6.23
CA ARG A 84 8.45 9.64 5.83
C ARG A 84 8.28 9.76 4.32
N GLU A 85 8.91 10.76 3.71
CA GLU A 85 8.77 11.02 2.29
C GLU A 85 9.41 9.91 1.46
N ILE A 86 10.61 9.47 1.85
CA ILE A 86 11.35 8.40 1.19
C ILE A 86 10.57 7.09 1.24
N MET A 87 10.04 6.72 2.41
CA MET A 87 9.26 5.50 2.59
C MET A 87 7.91 5.55 1.88
N THR A 88 7.25 6.71 1.86
CA THR A 88 5.97 6.89 1.16
C THR A 88 6.16 6.76 -0.34
N ARG A 89 7.21 7.39 -0.88
CA ARG A 89 7.56 7.30 -2.30
C ARG A 89 7.94 5.88 -2.70
N CYS A 90 8.80 5.22 -1.91
CA CYS A 90 9.17 3.82 -2.06
C CYS A 90 7.95 2.91 -2.18
N THR A 91 7.07 2.98 -1.18
CA THR A 91 5.90 2.11 -1.06
C THR A 91 4.95 2.33 -2.23
N SER A 92 4.78 3.59 -2.67
CA SER A 92 3.99 3.93 -3.85
C SER A 92 4.56 3.31 -5.12
N ILE A 93 5.88 3.43 -5.34
CA ILE A 93 6.53 2.85 -6.53
C ILE A 93 6.40 1.33 -6.54
N ILE A 94 6.69 0.65 -5.42
CA ILE A 94 6.53 -0.80 -5.29
C ILE A 94 5.08 -1.19 -5.59
N SER A 95 4.10 -0.49 -5.01
CA SER A 95 2.69 -0.78 -5.20
C SER A 95 2.27 -0.64 -6.68
N VAL A 96 2.72 0.43 -7.36
CA VAL A 96 2.41 0.63 -8.78
C VAL A 96 3.09 -0.44 -9.66
N ARG A 97 4.38 -0.72 -9.42
CA ARG A 97 5.13 -1.73 -10.19
C ARG A 97 4.55 -3.13 -10.01
N THR A 98 4.11 -3.48 -8.80
CA THR A 98 3.52 -4.79 -8.49
C THR A 98 2.09 -4.94 -9.00
N MET A 99 1.28 -3.87 -8.96
CA MET A 99 -0.12 -3.91 -9.43
C MET A 99 -0.26 -3.82 -10.94
N PHE A 100 0.58 -3.03 -11.61
CA PHE A 100 0.41 -2.70 -13.03
C PHE A 100 1.48 -3.29 -13.94
N SER A 101 2.47 -4.02 -13.39
CA SER A 101 3.63 -4.54 -14.13
C SER A 101 4.30 -3.48 -15.03
N SER A 102 4.16 -2.21 -14.67
CA SER A 102 4.68 -1.08 -15.44
C SER A 102 6.13 -0.84 -15.05
N THR A 103 7.02 -0.80 -16.03
CA THR A 103 8.37 -0.26 -15.85
C THR A 103 8.24 1.26 -15.81
N ILE A 104 8.24 1.85 -14.61
CA ILE A 104 8.38 3.31 -14.49
C ILE A 104 9.80 3.65 -14.93
N HIS A 105 9.98 4.01 -16.20
CA HIS A 105 11.18 4.67 -16.67
C HIS A 105 11.19 6.08 -16.09
N LYS A 106 12.31 6.46 -15.46
CA LYS A 106 12.55 7.85 -15.06
C LYS A 106 12.65 8.67 -16.36
N GLU A 107 11.55 9.27 -16.77
CA GLU A 107 11.61 10.43 -17.65
C GLU A 107 11.82 11.65 -16.75
N ASP A 108 13.02 12.22 -16.92
CA ASP A 108 13.56 13.49 -16.45
C ASP A 108 13.49 13.86 -14.96
N GLN A 109 14.68 14.16 -14.43
CA GLN A 109 14.88 15.01 -13.26
C GLN A 109 14.06 16.29 -13.45
N THR A 110 12.90 16.35 -12.79
CA THR A 110 12.39 17.65 -12.36
C THR A 110 13.13 17.96 -11.07
N ASP A 111 13.99 18.96 -11.15
CA ASP A 111 14.51 19.71 -10.01
C ASP A 111 13.33 20.00 -9.07
N VAL A 112 13.25 19.23 -7.98
CA VAL A 112 12.49 19.68 -6.82
C VAL A 112 13.44 20.59 -6.09
N ASP A 113 13.35 21.87 -6.44
CA ASP A 113 14.05 22.98 -5.81
C ASP A 113 13.76 22.94 -4.29
N VAL A 114 14.72 22.47 -3.50
CA VAL A 114 14.67 22.48 -2.01
C VAL A 114 15.11 23.87 -1.50
N SER A 115 14.75 24.95 -2.19
CA SER A 115 15.22 26.31 -1.89
C SER A 115 14.16 27.24 -1.26
N ALA A 116 12.99 26.74 -0.85
CA ALA A 116 11.91 27.61 -0.34
C ALA A 116 11.19 27.12 0.93
N SER A 117 11.92 26.60 1.94
CA SER A 117 11.31 26.42 3.28
C SER A 117 12.24 26.74 4.46
N VAL A 118 13.35 27.45 4.22
CA VAL A 118 14.06 28.16 5.30
C VAL A 118 13.86 29.65 5.08
N GLN A 119 12.72 30.15 5.54
CA GLN A 119 12.56 31.54 5.97
C GLN A 119 11.54 31.61 7.09
#